data_AF-A0A401THJ3-F1
#
_entry.id   AF-A0A401THJ3-F1
#
_cell.length_a   1.000
_cell.length_b   1.000
_cell.length_c   1.000
_cell.angle_alpha   90.00
_cell.angle_beta   90.00
_cell.angle_gamma   90.00
#
_symmetry.space_group_name_H-M   'P 1'
#
loop_
_entity.id
_entity.type
_entity.pdbx_description
1 polymer ?
#
loop_
_entity_poly.entity_id
_entity_poly.type
_entity_poly.pdbx_seq_one_letter_code
_entity_poly.pdbx_strand_id
1 'polypeptide(L)'
;PPVPGAEGVFQQLMGDLEADEKCFEADSWSLAVETGFLQQHKKDVMKRQDVIYELIQTEVHHMKTLKIMSEIFRKGMLEELQMDHCTVDTMFPALDDLIEFHVQLLSRLLERRRESLLSGSNKNFVINKLGDILVNQ
;
A
#
# COMPACT_ATOMS: atom_id res chain seq x y z
N PRO A 1 -1.04 9.14 32.38
CA PRO A 1 -1.84 8.72 31.20
C PRO A 1 -1.57 7.24 30.88
N PRO A 2 -2.60 6.39 30.70
CA PRO A 2 -2.37 5.01 30.35
C PRO A 2 -1.79 4.97 28.93
N VAL A 3 -0.75 4.16 28.75
CA VAL A 3 -0.20 3.83 27.43
C VAL A 3 -1.32 3.19 26.61
N PRO A 4 -1.56 3.58 25.35
CA PRO A 4 -2.53 2.88 24.51
C PRO A 4 -2.14 1.40 24.48
N GLY A 5 -3.05 0.51 24.91
CA GLY A 5 -2.85 -0.93 24.80
C GLY A 5 -2.57 -1.31 23.34
N ALA A 6 -1.82 -2.38 23.11
CA ALA A 6 -1.44 -2.86 21.77
C ALA A 6 -2.63 -2.92 20.79
N GLU A 7 -3.84 -3.20 21.29
CA GLU A 7 -5.10 -3.18 20.55
C GLU A 7 -5.47 -1.82 19.94
N GLY A 8 -5.23 -0.70 20.64
CA GLY A 8 -5.57 0.64 20.17
C GLY A 8 -4.65 1.14 19.06
N VAL A 9 -3.37 0.81 19.14
CA VAL A 9 -2.39 1.08 18.07
C VAL A 9 -2.70 0.21 16.85
N PHE A 10 -3.06 -1.05 17.07
CA PHE A 10 -3.48 -1.98 16.03
C PHE A 10 -4.72 -1.48 15.28
N GLN A 11 -5.75 -1.02 16.00
CA GLN A 11 -6.99 -0.51 15.40
C GLN A 11 -6.75 0.73 14.51
N GLN A 12 -5.90 1.66 14.97
CA GLN A 12 -5.53 2.86 14.21
C GLN A 12 -4.78 2.48 12.93
N LEU A 13 -3.79 1.59 13.04
CA LEU A 13 -2.95 1.16 11.92
C LEU A 13 -3.75 0.37 10.87
N MET A 14 -4.67 -0.48 11.32
CA MET A 14 -5.62 -1.17 10.46
C MET A 14 -6.57 -0.18 9.78
N GLY A 15 -7.00 0.88 10.48
CA GLY A 15 -7.81 1.94 9.90
C GLY A 15 -7.11 2.72 8.78
N ASP A 16 -5.83 3.04 8.95
CA ASP A 16 -5.03 3.72 7.91
C ASP A 16 -4.82 2.81 6.68
N LEU A 17 -4.56 1.53 6.91
CA LEU A 17 -4.45 0.51 5.84
C LEU A 17 -5.76 0.30 5.11
N GLU A 18 -6.89 0.18 5.83
CA GLU A 18 -8.21 0.00 5.23
C GLU A 18 -8.62 1.21 4.39
N ALA A 19 -8.19 2.42 4.77
CA ALA A 19 -8.42 3.62 3.97
C ALA A 19 -7.65 3.60 2.64
N ASP A 20 -6.40 3.16 2.66
CA ASP A 20 -5.57 2.98 1.46
C ASP A 20 -6.07 1.81 0.59
N GLU A 21 -6.50 0.70 1.21
CA GLU A 21 -7.08 -0.47 0.52
C GLU A 21 -8.40 -0.11 -0.16
N LYS A 22 -9.28 0.67 0.50
CA LYS A 22 -10.51 1.21 -0.10
C LYS A 22 -10.28 2.02 -1.36
N CYS A 23 -9.13 2.69 -1.47
CA CYS A 23 -8.78 3.42 -2.68
C CYS A 23 -8.42 2.50 -3.87
N PHE A 24 -8.11 1.23 -3.60
CA PHE A 24 -7.67 0.23 -4.60
C PHE A 24 -8.49 -1.08 -4.56
N GLU A 25 -9.76 -1.02 -4.16
CA GLU A 25 -10.66 -2.20 -4.10
C GLU A 25 -11.07 -2.73 -5.47
N ALA A 26 -11.05 -1.92 -6.53
CA ALA A 26 -11.45 -2.37 -7.86
C ALA A 26 -10.42 -3.33 -8.45
N ASP A 27 -10.86 -4.34 -9.22
CA ASP A 27 -9.95 -5.35 -9.79
C ASP A 27 -8.98 -4.81 -10.86
N SER A 28 -9.24 -3.61 -11.39
CA SER A 28 -8.37 -2.95 -12.38
C SER A 28 -8.61 -1.45 -12.44
N TRP A 29 -7.68 -0.72 -13.05
CA TRP A 29 -7.86 0.70 -13.33
C TRP A 29 -9.11 0.96 -14.17
N SER A 30 -9.34 0.12 -15.18
CA SER A 30 -10.50 0.22 -16.07
C SER A 30 -11.84 0.07 -15.35
N LEU A 31 -11.87 -0.59 -14.18
CA LEU A 31 -13.05 -0.70 -13.30
C LEU A 31 -13.08 0.37 -12.21
N ALA A 32 -11.94 1.00 -11.91
CA ALA A 32 -11.83 2.05 -10.89
C ALA A 32 -12.29 3.43 -11.40
N VAL A 33 -12.08 3.72 -12.69
CA VAL A 33 -12.44 5.01 -13.32
C VAL A 33 -13.86 5.01 -13.88
N GLU A 34 -14.38 6.20 -14.19
CA GLU A 34 -15.71 6.34 -14.78
C GLU A 34 -15.76 5.86 -16.23
N THR A 35 -16.85 5.19 -16.63
CA THR A 35 -17.03 4.63 -17.98
C THR A 35 -16.88 5.67 -19.09
N GLY A 36 -17.41 6.89 -18.88
CA GLY A 36 -17.30 7.98 -19.86
C GLY A 36 -15.87 8.51 -20.04
N PHE A 37 -15.04 8.38 -19.01
CA PHE A 37 -13.61 8.70 -19.06
C PHE A 37 -12.83 7.56 -19.73
N LEU A 38 -13.13 6.31 -19.35
CA LEU A 38 -12.51 5.11 -19.91
C LEU A 38 -12.60 5.06 -21.44
N GLN A 39 -13.77 5.35 -22.00
CA GLN A 39 -14.02 5.31 -23.45
C GLN A 39 -13.22 6.34 -24.26
N GLN A 40 -12.62 7.34 -23.60
CA GLN A 40 -11.77 8.35 -24.26
C GLN A 40 -10.34 7.84 -24.50
N HIS A 41 -9.97 6.71 -23.89
CA HIS A 41 -8.61 6.17 -23.95
C HIS A 41 -8.50 5.00 -24.93
N LYS A 42 -7.34 4.90 -25.57
CA LYS A 42 -6.99 3.78 -26.45
C LYS A 42 -6.68 2.53 -25.63
N LYS A 43 -6.85 1.35 -26.24
CA LYS A 43 -6.63 0.05 -25.57
C LYS A 43 -5.22 -0.12 -24.98
N ASP A 44 -4.20 0.42 -25.62
CA ASP A 44 -2.81 0.41 -25.14
C ASP A 44 -2.63 1.25 -23.87
N VAL A 45 -3.30 2.39 -23.80
CA VAL A 45 -3.32 3.24 -22.60
C VAL A 45 -4.05 2.54 -21.46
N MET A 46 -5.25 1.99 -21.72
CA MET A 46 -6.02 1.23 -20.73
C MET A 46 -5.19 0.09 -20.13
N LYS A 47 -4.59 -0.75 -20.99
CA LYS A 47 -3.74 -1.87 -20.55
C LYS A 47 -2.55 -1.40 -19.73
N ARG A 48 -1.90 -0.29 -20.13
CA ARG A 48 -0.79 0.29 -19.35
C ARG A 48 -1.26 0.78 -17.99
N GLN A 49 -2.44 1.41 -17.90
CA GLN A 49 -2.98 1.86 -16.63
C GLN A 49 -3.40 0.68 -15.73
N ASP A 50 -3.97 -0.39 -16.29
CA ASP A 50 -4.31 -1.59 -15.53
C ASP A 50 -3.06 -2.21 -14.88
N VAL A 51 -1.94 -2.33 -15.61
CA VAL A 51 -0.68 -2.84 -15.05
C VAL A 51 -0.10 -1.92 -13.97
N ILE A 52 -0.17 -0.60 -14.15
CA ILE A 52 0.28 0.36 -13.13
C ILE A 52 -0.59 0.24 -11.88
N TYR A 53 -1.90 0.12 -12.06
CA TYR A 53 -2.84 -0.03 -10.96
C TYR A 53 -2.61 -1.33 -10.21
N GLU A 54 -2.37 -2.44 -10.90
CA GLU A 54 -2.00 -3.72 -10.29
C GLU A 54 -0.74 -3.60 -9.45
N LEU A 55 0.29 -2.88 -9.92
CA LEU A 55 1.49 -2.62 -9.12
C LEU A 55 1.16 -1.87 -7.82
N ILE A 56 0.38 -0.79 -7.89
CA ILE A 56 0.04 -0.02 -6.68
C ILE A 56 -0.83 -0.87 -5.74
N GLN A 57 -1.80 -1.60 -6.29
CA GLN A 57 -2.65 -2.49 -5.54
C GLN A 57 -1.84 -3.58 -4.84
N THR A 58 -0.95 -4.27 -5.55
CA THR A 58 -0.11 -5.32 -4.96
C THR A 58 0.82 -4.78 -3.88
N GLU A 59 1.34 -3.56 -4.05
CA GLU A 59 2.14 -2.87 -3.04
C GLU A 59 1.33 -2.54 -1.76
N VAL A 60 0.09 -2.04 -1.91
CA VAL A 60 -0.83 -1.83 -0.77
C VAL A 60 -1.08 -3.13 -0.02
N HIS A 61 -1.34 -4.23 -0.75
CA HIS A 61 -1.54 -5.54 -0.14
C HIS A 61 -0.27 -6.06 0.55
N HIS A 62 0.90 -5.84 -0.05
CA HIS A 62 2.17 -6.25 0.54
C HIS A 62 2.43 -5.52 1.86
N MET A 63 2.17 -4.21 1.91
CA MET A 63 2.25 -3.41 3.14
C MET A 63 1.34 -3.94 4.26
N LYS A 64 0.14 -4.42 3.92
CA LYS A 64 -0.75 -5.08 4.89
C LYS A 64 -0.12 -6.35 5.46
N THR A 65 0.47 -7.19 4.60
CA THR A 65 1.19 -8.39 5.04
C THR A 65 2.35 -8.05 5.97
N LEU A 66 3.21 -7.09 5.61
CA LEU A 66 4.35 -6.69 6.42
C LEU A 66 3.93 -6.13 7.79
N LYS A 67 2.87 -5.32 7.83
CA LYS A 67 2.32 -4.80 9.08
C LYS A 67 1.72 -5.89 9.96
N ILE A 68 1.03 -6.88 9.39
CA ILE A 68 0.57 -8.07 10.14
C ILE A 68 1.76 -8.83 10.72
N MET A 69 2.82 -9.02 9.95
CA MET A 69 4.07 -9.66 10.41
C MET A 69 4.69 -8.89 11.58
N SER A 70 4.73 -7.56 11.53
CA SER A 70 5.30 -6.72 12.60
C SER A 70 4.40 -6.66 13.83
N GLU A 71 3.17 -6.18 13.66
CA GLU A 71 2.34 -5.73 14.78
C GLU A 71 1.52 -6.83 15.43
N ILE A 72 1.24 -7.92 14.70
CA ILE A 72 0.53 -9.07 15.25
C ILE A 72 1.54 -10.15 15.62
N PHE A 73 2.31 -10.63 14.65
CA PHE A 73 3.15 -11.81 14.86
C PHE A 73 4.42 -11.49 15.66
N ARG A 74 5.29 -10.61 15.17
CA ARG A 74 6.55 -10.26 15.84
C ARG A 74 6.28 -9.70 17.24
N LYS A 75 5.36 -8.74 17.36
CA LYS A 75 4.97 -8.16 18.65
C LYS A 75 4.37 -9.19 19.61
N GLY A 76 3.40 -9.99 19.16
CA GLY A 76 2.79 -11.03 19.99
C GLY A 76 3.80 -12.09 20.46
N MET A 77 4.77 -12.43 19.62
CA MET A 77 5.85 -13.36 20.02
C MET A 77 6.76 -12.78 21.10
N LEU A 78 7.06 -11.47 21.05
CA LEU A 78 7.89 -10.81 22.05
C LEU A 78 7.14 -10.51 23.36
N GLU A 79 5.90 -10.02 23.26
CA GLU A 79 5.14 -9.52 24.41
C GLU A 79 4.35 -10.63 25.11
N GLU A 80 3.61 -11.46 24.37
CA GLU A 80 2.69 -12.46 24.92
C GLU A 80 3.38 -13.81 25.12
N LEU A 81 4.18 -14.24 24.13
CA LEU A 81 4.91 -15.51 24.20
C LEU A 81 6.28 -15.38 24.86
N GLN A 82 6.74 -14.16 25.11
CA GLN A 82 8.03 -13.85 25.75
C GLN A 82 9.21 -14.57 25.09
N MET A 83 9.15 -14.71 23.76
CA MET A 83 10.22 -15.33 22.99
C MET A 83 11.46 -14.44 22.99
N ASP A 84 12.63 -15.07 22.88
CA ASP A 84 13.90 -14.35 22.78
C ASP A 84 13.97 -13.54 21.47
N HIS A 85 14.53 -12.33 21.57
CA HIS A 85 14.70 -11.43 20.43
C HIS A 85 15.48 -12.08 19.29
N CYS A 86 16.54 -12.84 19.56
CA CYS A 86 17.36 -13.49 18.53
C CYS A 86 16.53 -14.49 17.70
N THR A 87 15.66 -15.24 18.35
CA THR A 87 14.75 -16.21 17.71
C THR A 87 13.73 -15.48 16.83
N VAL A 88 13.12 -14.41 17.35
CA VAL A 88 12.12 -13.62 16.62
C VAL A 88 12.76 -12.93 15.40
N ASP A 89 13.94 -12.33 15.57
CA ASP A 89 14.68 -11.67 14.48
C ASP A 89 15.14 -12.68 13.39
N THR A 90 15.37 -13.94 13.76
CA THR A 90 15.65 -15.02 12.79
C THR A 90 14.42 -15.37 11.94
N MET A 91 13.21 -15.24 12.50
CA MET A 91 11.97 -15.50 11.76
C MET A 91 11.55 -14.32 10.88
N PHE A 92 11.84 -13.09 11.32
CA PHE A 92 11.51 -11.84 10.62
C PHE A 92 12.77 -11.00 10.31
N PRO A 93 13.70 -11.54 9.51
CA PRO A 93 14.96 -10.84 9.24
C PRO A 93 14.69 -9.55 8.46
N ALA A 94 15.27 -8.44 8.94
CA ALA A 94 15.20 -7.12 8.31
C ALA A 94 13.77 -6.59 8.04
N LEU A 95 12.79 -7.01 8.85
CA LEU A 95 11.39 -6.61 8.65
C LEU A 95 11.20 -5.08 8.73
N ASP A 96 11.90 -4.41 9.64
CA ASP A 96 11.81 -2.96 9.82
C ASP A 96 12.33 -2.21 8.58
N ASP A 97 13.50 -2.61 8.07
CA ASP A 97 14.09 -2.03 6.85
C ASP A 97 13.19 -2.27 5.63
N LEU A 98 12.58 -3.47 5.54
CA LEU A 98 11.66 -3.82 4.46
C LEU A 98 10.40 -2.96 4.51
N ILE A 99 9.82 -2.77 5.70
CA ILE A 99 8.66 -1.89 5.90
C ILE A 99 9.01 -0.45 5.50
N GLU A 100 10.15 0.07 5.93
CA GLU A 100 10.56 1.44 5.59
C GLU A 100 10.67 1.63 4.08
N PHE A 101 11.31 0.69 3.39
CA PHE A 101 11.45 0.73 1.94
C PHE A 101 10.09 0.75 1.22
N HIS A 102 9.20 -0.19 1.56
CA HIS A 102 7.89 -0.30 0.93
C HIS A 102 6.95 0.88 1.27
N VAL A 103 7.05 1.45 2.48
CA VAL A 103 6.34 2.70 2.82
C VAL A 103 6.77 3.85 1.91
N GLN A 104 8.07 3.99 1.64
CA GLN A 104 8.58 5.04 0.76
C GLN A 104 8.15 4.82 -0.70
N LEU A 105 8.22 3.60 -1.21
CA LEU A 105 7.72 3.24 -2.55
C LEU A 105 6.24 3.55 -2.67
N LEU A 106 5.41 3.02 -1.78
CA LEU A 106 3.97 3.21 -1.79
C LEU A 106 3.60 4.70 -1.72
N SER A 107 4.24 5.46 -0.84
CA SER A 107 4.02 6.91 -0.71
C SER A 107 4.25 7.65 -2.03
N ARG A 108 5.34 7.33 -2.74
CA ARG A 108 5.64 7.94 -4.05
C ARG A 108 4.65 7.52 -5.13
N LEU A 109 4.20 6.27 -5.11
CA LEU A 109 3.17 5.77 -6.04
C LEU A 109 1.82 6.47 -5.84
N LEU A 110 1.39 6.62 -4.57
CA LEU A 110 0.15 7.30 -4.21
C LEU A 110 0.20 8.80 -4.53
N GLU A 111 1.35 9.44 -4.29
CA GLU A 111 1.57 10.82 -4.69
C GLU A 111 1.46 11.00 -6.21
N ARG A 112 2.12 10.14 -6.99
CA ARG A 112 2.02 10.16 -8.46
C ARG A 112 0.59 9.98 -8.95
N ARG A 113 -0.19 9.11 -8.33
CA ARG A 113 -1.62 8.96 -8.62
C ARG A 113 -2.37 10.27 -8.34
N ARG A 114 -2.15 10.87 -7.17
CA ARG A 114 -2.81 12.12 -6.75
C ARG A 114 -2.51 13.27 -7.72
N GLU A 115 -1.26 13.40 -8.15
CA GLU A 115 -0.84 14.38 -9.18
C GLU A 115 -1.46 14.11 -10.55
N SER A 116 -1.80 12.85 -10.83
CA SER A 116 -2.38 12.41 -12.10
C SER A 116 -3.91 12.45 -12.12
N LEU A 117 -4.57 12.85 -11.02
CA LEU A 117 -6.02 12.98 -10.94
C LEU A 117 -6.53 14.10 -11.85
N LEU A 118 -7.61 13.83 -12.56
CA LEU A 118 -8.33 14.82 -13.35
C LEU A 118 -8.96 15.85 -12.42
N SER A 119 -8.81 17.14 -12.74
CA SER A 119 -9.37 18.23 -11.94
C SER A 119 -10.88 18.06 -11.72
N GLY A 120 -11.31 18.08 -10.46
CA GLY A 120 -12.71 17.88 -10.08
C GLY A 120 -13.17 16.42 -10.04
N SER A 121 -12.29 15.44 -10.32
CA SER A 121 -12.56 14.02 -10.14
C SER A 121 -11.80 13.45 -8.95
N ASN A 122 -12.45 12.52 -8.22
CA ASN A 122 -11.82 11.71 -7.18
C ASN A 122 -11.45 10.29 -7.65
N LYS A 123 -11.80 9.94 -8.90
CA LYS A 123 -11.63 8.59 -9.45
C LYS A 123 -10.80 8.56 -10.73
N ASN A 124 -10.94 9.56 -11.59
CA ASN A 124 -10.35 9.54 -12.92
C ASN A 124 -8.91 10.06 -12.85
N PHE A 125 -7.94 9.23 -13.24
CA PHE A 125 -6.52 9.61 -13.32
C PHE A 125 -5.82 8.86 -14.44
N VAL A 126 -4.74 9.43 -15.00
CA VAL A 126 -3.85 8.73 -15.94
C VAL A 126 -2.39 9.00 -15.57
N ILE A 127 -1.70 7.97 -15.09
CA ILE A 127 -0.28 8.06 -14.73
C ILE A 127 0.56 7.91 -16.01
N ASN A 128 1.14 9.00 -16.49
CA ASN A 128 1.93 9.02 -17.74
C ASN A 128 3.38 8.56 -17.57
N LYS A 129 3.93 8.68 -16.35
CA LYS A 129 5.31 8.32 -16.05
C LYS A 129 5.38 7.65 -14.69
N LEU A 130 6.12 6.55 -14.61
CA LEU A 130 6.36 5.80 -13.38
C LEU A 130 7.84 5.39 -13.20
N GLY A 131 8.58 5.24 -14.31
CA GLY A 131 9.95 4.72 -14.26
C GLY A 131 10.91 5.52 -13.39
N ASP A 132 10.67 6.82 -13.19
CA ASP A 132 11.47 7.65 -12.28
C ASP A 132 11.29 7.29 -10.79
N ILE A 133 10.14 6.74 -10.41
CA ILE A 133 9.90 6.24 -9.05
C ILE A 133 10.61 4.90 -8.86
N LEU A 134 10.57 4.05 -9.88
CA LEU A 134 11.13 2.68 -9.83
C LEU A 134 12.66 2.65 -9.90
N VAL A 135 13.28 3.65 -10.53
CA VAL A 135 14.75 3.75 -10.63
C VAL A 135 15.37 4.35 -9.36
N ASN A 136 14.64 5.21 -8.64
CA ASN A 136 15.15 5.93 -7.46
C ASN A 136 14.80 5.25 -6.13
N GLN A 137 14.76 3.91 -6.13
CA GLN A 137 14.49 3.09 -4.96
C GLN A 137 15.71 2.99 -4.05
#